data_AF-A0A292SLY5-F1
#
_entry.id   AF-A0A292SLY5-F1
#
_cell.length_a   1.000
_cell.length_b   1.000
_cell.length_c   1.000
_cell.angle_alpha   90.00
_cell.angle_beta   90.00
_cell.angle_gamma   90.00
#
_symmetry.space_group_name_H-M   'P 1'
#
loop_
_entity.id
_entity.type
_entity.pdbx_description
1 polymer ?
#
loop_
_entity_poly.entity_id
_entity_poly.type
_entity_poly.pdbx_seq_one_letter_code
_entity_poly.pdbx_strand_id
1 'polypeptide(L)' 'MFICKNCKSVDKFELMFAPDYKGAKNYKQEYNKNKDIVITVDGYTFVPDLNFMNNHAVCRYCGQIYMWDYE' A
#
# COMPACT_ATOMS: atom_id res chain seq x y z
N MET A 1 -0.45 10.22 -5.51
CA MET A 1 -1.22 9.71 -4.35
C MET A 1 -2.16 8.63 -4.86
N PHE A 2 -2.56 7.66 -4.04
CA PHE A 2 -3.45 6.56 -4.45
C PHE A 2 -4.87 6.79 -3.94
N ILE A 3 -5.85 6.70 -4.85
CA ILE A 3 -7.27 6.83 -4.53
C ILE A 3 -7.97 5.48 -4.66
N CYS A 4 -8.72 5.11 -3.61
CA CYS A 4 -9.63 3.98 -3.70
C CYS A 4 -10.79 4.31 -4.65
N LYS A 5 -10.95 3.56 -5.74
CA LYS A 5 -12.02 3.76 -6.73
C LYS A 5 -13.43 3.66 -6.13
N ASN A 6 -13.58 2.88 -5.06
CA ASN A 6 -14.87 2.65 -4.40
C ASN A 6 -15.27 3.79 -3.45
N CYS A 7 -14.51 4.02 -2.38
CA CYS A 7 -14.86 5.01 -1.35
C CYS A 7 -14.13 6.35 -1.48
N LYS A 8 -13.30 6.53 -2.51
CA LYS A 8 -12.57 7.77 -2.83
C LYS A 8 -11.58 8.24 -1.75
N SER A 9 -11.23 7.39 -0.80
CA SER A 9 -10.22 7.71 0.21
C SER A 9 -8.82 7.74 -0.40
N VAL A 10 -8.04 8.78 -0.09
CA VAL A 10 -6.67 9.01 -0.54
C VAL A 10 -5.69 8.42 0.49
N ASP A 11 -4.70 7.65 0.04
CA ASP A 11 -3.56 7.14 0.83
C ASP A 11 -3.94 6.38 2.12
N LYS A 12 -5.17 5.85 2.19
CA LYS A 12 -5.73 5.14 3.35
C LYS A 12 -5.81 3.65 3.06
N PHE A 13 -4.66 2.99 3.11
CA PHE A 13 -4.55 1.55 2.87
C PHE A 13 -3.75 0.83 3.95
N GLU A 14 -3.97 -0.47 4.03
CA GLU A 14 -3.15 -1.44 4.76
C GLU A 14 -2.58 -2.43 3.73
N LEU A 15 -1.49 -3.13 4.05
CA LEU A 15 -0.94 -4.16 3.17
C LEU A 15 -1.34 -5.57 3.64
N MET A 16 -1.53 -6.47 2.68
CA MET A 16 -1.65 -7.89 2.97
C MET A 16 -0.30 -8.58 2.81
N PHE A 17 0.08 -9.33 3.83
CA PHE A 17 1.17 -10.30 3.71
C PHE A 17 0.66 -11.56 3.03
N ALA A 18 1.47 -12.13 2.14
CA ALA A 18 1.20 -13.44 1.58
C ALA A 18 1.10 -14.49 2.72
N PRO A 19 0.25 -15.52 2.60
CA PRO A 19 0.09 -16.54 3.64
C PRO A 19 1.40 -17.28 3.98
N ASP A 20 2.29 -17.41 3.00
CA ASP A 20 3.59 -18.08 3.09
C ASP A 20 4.75 -17.11 3.42
N TYR A 21 4.45 -15.85 3.71
CA TYR A 21 5.46 -14.86 4.08
C TYR A 21 6.17 -15.23 5.39
N LYS A 22 7.49 -15.44 5.32
CA LYS A 22 8.32 -15.92 6.44
C LYS A 22 9.03 -14.81 7.23
N GLY A 23 8.94 -13.56 6.79
CA GLY A 23 9.56 -12.43 7.48
C GLY A 23 8.85 -12.04 8.77
N ALA A 24 9.46 -11.13 9.54
CA ALA A 24 8.94 -10.66 10.82
C ALA A 24 7.73 -9.72 10.69
N LYS A 25 7.35 -9.34 9.45
CA LYS A 25 6.20 -8.48 9.14
C LYS A 25 6.34 -7.08 9.75
N ASN A 26 7.57 -6.62 9.94
CA ASN A 26 7.84 -5.25 10.38
C ASN A 26 7.51 -4.30 9.23
N TYR A 27 6.46 -3.50 9.42
CA TYR A 27 5.95 -2.58 8.43
C TYR A 27 6.21 -1.12 8.84
N LYS A 28 6.68 -0.31 7.90
CA LYS A 28 6.77 1.14 8.03
C LYS A 28 6.35 1.81 6.73
N GLN A 29 5.58 2.88 6.85
CA GLN A 29 5.20 3.76 5.74
C GLN A 29 5.57 5.20 6.07
N GLU A 30 6.18 5.90 5.13
CA GLU A 30 6.53 7.32 5.26
C GLU A 30 6.50 8.01 3.90
N TYR A 31 6.47 9.35 3.90
CA TYR A 31 6.63 10.13 2.68
C TYR A 31 8.09 10.56 2.53
N ASN A 32 8.66 10.36 1.35
CA ASN A 32 10.01 10.86 1.05
C ASN A 32 10.00 12.37 0.73
N LYS A 33 11.17 12.92 0.41
CA LYS A 33 11.34 14.33 0.04
C LYS A 33 10.58 14.75 -1.24
N ASN A 34 10.27 13.79 -2.11
CA ASN A 34 9.52 13.99 -3.35
C ASN A 34 8.00 13.84 -3.14
N LYS A 35 7.55 13.59 -1.91
CA LYS A 35 6.16 13.28 -1.54
C LYS A 35 5.66 11.94 -2.09
N ASP A 36 6.56 11.03 -2.45
CA ASP A 36 6.17 9.65 -2.75
C ASP A 36 5.97 8.87 -1.46
N ILE A 37 5.02 7.94 -1.47
CA ILE A 37 4.88 6.96 -0.39
C ILE A 37 6.03 5.97 -0.50
N VAL A 38 6.73 5.77 0.61
CA VAL A 38 7.80 4.79 0.73
C VAL A 38 7.38 3.76 1.76
N ILE A 39 7.41 2.49 1.34
CA ILE A 39 7.06 1.35 2.16
C ILE A 39 8.34 0.60 2.49
N THR A 40 8.52 0.26 3.77
CA THR A 40 9.57 -0.62 4.24
C THR A 40 8.96 -1.84 4.89
N VAL A 41 9.35 -3.02 4.42
CA VAL A 41 8.95 -4.32 4.97
C VAL A 41 10.20 -5.11 5.31
N ASP A 42 10.40 -5.44 6.58
CA ASP A 42 11.55 -6.21 7.08
C ASP A 42 12.92 -5.72 6.55
N GLY A 43 13.08 -4.39 6.45
CA GLY A 43 14.31 -3.73 5.99
C GLY A 43 14.41 -3.54 4.47
N TYR A 44 13.49 -4.10 3.68
CA TYR A 44 13.40 -3.83 2.24
C TYR A 44 12.50 -2.63 1.98
N THR A 45 13.02 -1.61 1.30
CA THR A 45 12.34 -0.35 1.04
C THR A 45 12.03 -0.16 -0.45
N PHE A 46 10.80 0.22 -0.78
CA PHE A 46 10.37 0.49 -2.14
C PHE A 46 9.29 1.56 -2.21
N VAL A 47 9.10 2.13 -3.41
CA VAL A 47 7.95 2.99 -3.74
C VAL A 47 6.92 2.13 -4.45
N PRO A 48 5.70 1.96 -3.92
CA PRO A 48 4.67 1.15 -4.56
C PRO A 48 4.15 1.83 -5.83
N ASP A 49 3.88 1.03 -6.86
CA ASP A 49 3.16 1.46 -8.06
C ASP A 49 1.71 0.97 -8.06
N LEU A 50 0.92 1.37 -9.06
CA LEU A 50 -0.48 0.94 -9.17
C LEU A 50 -0.65 -0.59 -9.23
N ASN A 51 0.29 -1.31 -9.84
CA ASN A 51 0.21 -2.75 -9.95
C ASN A 51 0.39 -3.41 -8.58
N PHE A 52 1.40 -2.98 -7.83
CA PHE A 52 1.63 -3.41 -6.45
C PHE A 52 0.39 -3.12 -5.58
N MET A 53 -0.13 -1.88 -5.65
CA MET A 53 -1.28 -1.48 -4.86
C MET A 53 -2.50 -2.35 -5.15
N ASN A 54 -2.81 -2.60 -6.42
CA ASN A 54 -3.96 -3.42 -6.79
C ASN A 54 -3.82 -4.90 -6.41
N ASN A 55 -2.60 -5.43 -6.22
CA ASN A 55 -2.41 -6.82 -5.83
C ASN A 55 -2.26 -7.02 -4.32
N HIS A 56 -1.77 -6.01 -3.59
CA HIS A 56 -1.27 -6.20 -2.24
C HIS A 56 -1.80 -5.20 -1.21
N ALA A 57 -2.47 -4.12 -1.62
CA ALA A 57 -2.99 -3.10 -0.71
C ALA A 57 -4.52 -3.16 -0.59
N VAL A 58 -5.02 -3.02 0.64
CA VAL A 58 -6.44 -3.04 0.97
C VAL A 58 -6.87 -1.66 1.44
N CYS A 59 -8.00 -1.17 0.94
CA CYS A 59 -8.55 0.08 1.46
C CYS A 59 -8.97 -0.10 2.93
N ARG A 60 -8.42 0.73 3.82
CA ARG A 60 -8.68 0.66 5.26
C ARG A 60 -10.16 0.84 5.62
N TYR A 61 -10.92 1.53 4.77
CA TYR A 61 -12.33 1.82 5.00
C TYR A 61 -13.28 0.75 4.44
N CYS A 62 -13.09 0.36 3.17
CA CYS A 62 -14.02 -0.55 2.50
C CYS A 62 -13.50 -1.98 2.29
N GLY A 63 -12.24 -2.27 2.64
CA GLY A 63 -11.69 -3.61 2.59
C GLY A 63 -11.36 -4.12 1.17
N GLN A 64 -11.36 -3.26 0.16
CA GLN A 64 -11.20 -3.66 -1.25
C GLN A 64 -9.73 -3.64 -1.68
N ILE A 65 -9.31 -4.66 -2.44
CA ILE A 65 -7.90 -4.91 -2.79
C ILE A 65 -7.55 -4.40 -4.21
N TYR A 66 -8.45 -4.57 -5.19
CA TYR A 66 -8.17 -4.34 -6.62
C TYR A 66 -8.76 -3.04 -7.19
N MET A 67 -8.80 -1.97 -6.40
CA MET A 67 -9.53 -0.75 -6.77
C MET A 67 -8.74 0.52 -6.45
N TRP A 68 -7.50 0.60 -6.90
CA TRP A 68 -6.67 1.80 -6.76
C TRP A 68 -6.47 2.52 -8.10
N ASP A 69 -6.43 3.84 -8.04
CA ASP A 69 -6.01 4.72 -9.14
C ASP A 69 -5.00 5.76 -8.63
N TYR A 70 -4.29 6.41 -9.55
CA TYR A 70 -3.59 7.64 -9.20
C TYR A 70 -4.61 8.77 -9.04
N GLU A 71 -4.35 9.65 -8.07
CA GLU A 71 -4.98 10.98 -8.02
C GLU A 71 -4.52 11.87 -9.17
#